data_AF-A0A1L1PB29-F1
#
_entry.id   AF-A0A1L1PB29-F1
#
_cell.length_a   1.000
_cell.length_b   1.000
_cell.length_c   1.000
_cell.angle_alpha   90.00
_cell.angle_beta   90.00
_cell.angle_gamma   90.00
#
_symmetry.space_group_name_H-M   'P 1'
#
loop_
_entity.id
_entity.type
_entity.pdbx_description
1 polymer ?
#
loop_
_entity_poly.entity_id
_entity_poly.type
_entity_poly.pdbx_seq_one_letter_code
_entity_poly.pdbx_strand_id
1 'polypeptide(L)'
;MNASTLKRPMVDLSKPRSQRPMMGLDIEEWRGEHNLSKYDAQYALGFRNSNHYNKMCALPLLPEALELLIRLYEEVPRERGWARYSIKELFHLMYDPALEPFVGTELETWARVDLGTRFAKIFGRSSARQYQWLSDDRRRNDTDLPAYAVIECILSKLKQVDDPREVLERVAKKVWAMRGVDLDVEFRVPTPDFPPTREKTGRKPGVKSKKPAAAPARKATDRKA
;
A
#
# COMPACT_ATOMS: atom_id res chain seq x y z
N MET A 1 15.28 -5.44 -16.62
CA MET A 1 14.09 -5.93 -15.89
C MET A 1 12.88 -5.46 -16.64
N ASN A 2 12.11 -6.41 -17.17
CA ASN A 2 10.83 -6.12 -17.77
C ASN A 2 9.98 -5.42 -16.70
N ALA A 3 9.44 -4.26 -17.03
CA ALA A 3 8.30 -3.75 -16.29
C ALA A 3 7.25 -4.86 -16.36
N SER A 4 7.09 -5.61 -15.28
CA SER A 4 5.91 -6.42 -15.08
C SER A 4 4.76 -5.43 -15.17
N THR A 5 4.16 -5.35 -16.36
CA THR A 5 2.79 -4.89 -16.53
C THR A 5 1.97 -5.89 -15.72
N LEU A 6 1.94 -5.68 -14.40
CA LEU A 6 1.02 -6.36 -13.49
C LEU A 6 -0.35 -6.11 -14.10
N LYS A 7 -0.84 -7.13 -14.80
CA LYS A 7 -2.16 -7.13 -15.43
C LYS A 7 -3.10 -6.83 -14.28
N ARG A 8 -3.85 -5.73 -14.35
CA ARG A 8 -4.76 -5.34 -13.26
C ARG A 8 -5.57 -6.58 -12.88
N PRO A 9 -5.58 -6.98 -11.60
CA PRO A 9 -6.23 -8.21 -11.19
C PRO A 9 -7.71 -8.09 -11.56
N MET A 10 -8.21 -9.09 -12.28
CA MET A 10 -9.61 -9.13 -12.70
C MET A 10 -10.46 -9.57 -11.50
N VAL A 11 -11.50 -8.82 -11.19
CA VAL A 11 -12.42 -9.15 -10.09
C VAL A 11 -13.44 -10.16 -10.59
N ASP A 12 -13.41 -11.36 -10.02
CA ASP A 12 -14.35 -12.45 -10.33
C ASP A 12 -15.55 -12.40 -9.40
N LEU A 13 -16.67 -11.84 -9.87
CA LEU A 13 -17.89 -11.65 -9.07
C LEU A 13 -18.62 -12.96 -8.72
N SER A 14 -18.21 -14.09 -9.29
CA SER A 14 -18.74 -15.40 -8.87
C SER A 14 -18.20 -15.84 -7.51
N LYS A 15 -17.10 -15.24 -7.04
CA LYS A 15 -16.48 -15.52 -5.75
C LYS A 15 -16.95 -14.55 -4.67
N PRO A 16 -17.06 -15.02 -3.41
CA PRO A 16 -17.35 -14.14 -2.29
C PRO A 16 -16.22 -13.10 -2.10
N ARG A 17 -16.56 -11.93 -1.55
CA ARG A 17 -15.62 -10.82 -1.27
C ARG A 17 -14.35 -11.27 -0.54
N SER A 18 -14.48 -12.23 0.37
CA SER A 18 -13.37 -12.79 1.15
C SER A 18 -12.32 -13.52 0.31
N GLN A 19 -12.63 -13.93 -0.93
CA GLN A 19 -11.78 -14.77 -1.79
C GLN A 19 -11.32 -14.07 -3.09
N ARG A 20 -11.62 -12.78 -3.26
CA ARG A 20 -11.26 -12.00 -4.44
C ARG A 20 -10.76 -10.61 -4.06
N PRO A 21 -10.03 -9.91 -4.95
CA PRO A 21 -9.76 -8.48 -4.77
C PRO A 21 -11.07 -7.70 -4.63
N MET A 22 -11.07 -6.70 -3.75
CA MET A 22 -12.24 -5.88 -3.50
C MET A 22 -12.41 -4.80 -4.58
N MET A 23 -13.66 -4.48 -4.88
CA MET A 23 -14.07 -3.37 -5.73
C MET A 23 -14.85 -2.33 -4.94
N GLY A 24 -15.15 -1.19 -5.56
CA GLY A 24 -15.86 -0.09 -4.94
C GLY A 24 -17.21 -0.48 -4.33
N LEU A 25 -17.97 -1.33 -5.02
CA LEU A 25 -19.29 -1.79 -4.55
C LEU A 25 -19.21 -2.57 -3.23
N ASP A 26 -18.07 -3.24 -2.96
CA ASP A 26 -17.88 -3.99 -1.72
C ASP A 26 -17.82 -3.08 -0.49
N ILE A 27 -17.57 -1.77 -0.65
CA ILE A 27 -17.63 -0.78 0.44
C ILE A 27 -19.06 -0.66 0.97
N GLU A 28 -20.06 -0.68 0.09
CA GLU A 28 -21.47 -0.59 0.48
C GLU A 28 -21.96 -1.88 1.13
N GLU A 29 -21.51 -3.03 0.62
CA GLU A 29 -21.78 -4.33 1.23
C GLU A 29 -21.20 -4.39 2.65
N TRP A 30 -19.91 -4.06 2.81
CA TRP A 30 -19.26 -3.98 4.12
C TRP A 30 -19.98 -3.01 5.07
N ARG A 31 -20.38 -1.83 4.58
CA ARG A 31 -21.14 -0.85 5.35
C ARG A 31 -22.46 -1.44 5.86
N GLY A 32 -23.18 -2.14 4.98
CA GLY A 32 -24.45 -2.80 5.32
C GLY A 32 -24.27 -3.89 6.38
N GLU A 33 -23.28 -4.76 6.21
CA GLU A 33 -22.95 -5.83 7.16
C GLU A 33 -22.60 -5.31 8.56
N HIS A 34 -21.97 -4.14 8.64
CA HIS A 34 -21.57 -3.51 9.91
C HIS A 34 -22.62 -2.53 10.45
N ASN A 35 -23.80 -2.43 9.83
CA ASN A 35 -24.88 -1.51 10.20
C ASN A 35 -24.41 -0.04 10.32
N LEU A 36 -23.47 0.36 9.47
CA LEU A 36 -22.89 1.71 9.53
C LEU A 36 -23.71 2.70 8.70
N SER A 37 -23.89 3.91 9.24
CA SER A 37 -24.34 5.01 8.41
C SER A 37 -23.25 5.35 7.38
N LYS A 38 -23.64 6.06 6.31
CA LYS A 38 -22.66 6.56 5.32
C LYS A 38 -21.61 7.47 5.97
N TYR A 39 -21.97 8.20 7.02
CA TYR A 39 -21.05 9.06 7.75
C TYR A 39 -20.06 8.24 8.57
N ASP A 40 -20.54 7.20 9.26
CA ASP A 40 -19.68 6.33 10.08
C ASP A 40 -18.71 5.55 9.20
N ALA A 41 -19.16 5.07 8.04
CA ALA A 41 -18.28 4.42 7.06
C ALA A 41 -17.21 5.38 6.51
N GLN A 42 -17.57 6.65 6.24
CA GLN A 42 -16.60 7.67 5.84
C GLN A 42 -15.53 7.87 6.92
N TYR A 43 -15.95 8.01 8.17
CA TYR A 43 -15.04 8.18 9.29
C TYR A 43 -14.15 6.95 9.46
N ALA A 44 -14.72 5.74 9.49
CA ALA A 44 -14.03 4.48 9.69
C ALA A 44 -12.96 4.20 8.61
N LEU A 45 -13.25 4.57 7.35
CA LEU A 45 -12.36 4.35 6.21
C LEU A 45 -11.43 5.54 5.90
N GLY A 46 -11.46 6.61 6.71
CA GLY A 46 -10.59 7.77 6.52
C GLY A 46 -10.94 8.62 5.30
N PHE A 47 -12.21 8.64 4.89
CA PHE A 47 -12.67 9.49 3.81
C PHE A 47 -13.05 10.88 4.32
N ARG A 48 -12.61 11.93 3.61
CA ARG A 48 -12.83 13.31 4.03
C ARG A 48 -14.25 13.82 3.87
N ASN A 49 -14.92 13.32 2.84
CA ASN A 49 -16.24 13.80 2.45
C ASN A 49 -16.95 12.77 1.56
N SER A 50 -18.25 13.00 1.35
CA SER A 50 -19.12 12.14 0.56
C SER A 50 -18.65 11.98 -0.89
N ASN A 51 -18.00 12.99 -1.48
CA ASN A 51 -17.48 12.89 -2.85
C ASN A 51 -16.31 11.89 -2.93
N HIS A 52 -15.42 11.90 -1.94
CA HIS A 52 -14.34 10.92 -1.85
C HIS A 52 -14.88 9.51 -1.67
N TYR A 53 -15.87 9.34 -0.79
CA TYR A 53 -16.57 8.07 -0.58
C TYR A 53 -17.19 7.56 -1.89
N ASN A 54 -17.99 8.39 -2.57
CA ASN A 54 -18.66 8.01 -3.82
C ASN A 54 -17.64 7.64 -4.91
N LYS A 55 -16.53 8.37 -4.98
CA LYS A 55 -15.43 8.06 -5.92
C LYS A 55 -14.82 6.70 -5.64
N MET A 56 -14.61 6.34 -4.37
CA MET A 56 -14.07 5.03 -3.99
C MET A 56 -15.07 3.91 -4.29
N CYS A 57 -16.37 4.14 -4.04
CA CYS A 57 -17.43 3.18 -4.35
C CYS A 57 -17.60 2.93 -5.85
N ALA A 58 -17.19 3.88 -6.70
CA ALA A 58 -17.23 3.75 -8.15
C ALA A 58 -16.00 3.03 -8.75
N LEU A 59 -15.00 2.66 -7.94
CA LEU A 59 -13.78 2.05 -8.48
C LEU A 59 -14.02 0.59 -8.89
N PRO A 60 -13.49 0.15 -10.05
CA PRO A 60 -13.55 -1.26 -10.44
C PRO A 60 -12.65 -2.16 -9.60
N LEU A 61 -11.68 -1.58 -8.89
CA LEU A 61 -10.73 -2.25 -8.01
C LEU A 61 -10.29 -1.27 -6.92
N LEU A 62 -10.32 -1.70 -5.66
CA LEU A 62 -9.88 -0.87 -4.55
C LEU A 62 -8.34 -0.77 -4.49
N PRO A 63 -7.80 0.39 -4.08
CA PRO A 63 -6.41 0.49 -3.67
C PRO A 63 -6.09 -0.49 -2.54
N GLU A 64 -4.88 -1.04 -2.54
CA GLU A 64 -4.44 -2.09 -1.61
C GLU A 64 -4.58 -1.64 -0.15
N ALA A 65 -4.21 -0.40 0.18
CA ALA A 65 -4.36 0.14 1.53
C ALA A 65 -5.82 0.22 1.99
N LEU A 66 -6.76 0.49 1.09
CA LEU A 66 -8.17 0.57 1.45
C LEU A 66 -8.75 -0.84 1.66
N GLU A 67 -8.43 -1.78 0.78
CA GLU A 67 -8.81 -3.19 0.97
C GLU A 67 -8.20 -3.76 2.26
N LEU A 68 -6.92 -3.47 2.52
CA LEU A 68 -6.24 -3.85 3.75
C LEU A 68 -6.99 -3.33 4.99
N LEU A 69 -7.42 -2.06 4.97
CA LEU A 69 -8.18 -1.48 6.08
C LEU A 69 -9.53 -2.18 6.28
N ILE A 70 -10.28 -2.44 5.21
CA ILE A 70 -11.58 -3.14 5.30
C ILE A 70 -11.39 -4.54 5.88
N ARG A 71 -10.40 -5.30 5.39
CA ARG A 71 -10.09 -6.63 5.93
C ARG A 71 -9.58 -6.60 7.37
N LEU A 72 -8.91 -5.52 7.79
CA LEU A 72 -8.55 -5.32 9.20
C LEU A 72 -9.78 -5.07 10.08
N TYR A 73 -10.84 -4.44 9.57
CA TYR A 73 -12.13 -4.38 10.29
C TYR A 73 -12.81 -5.74 10.36
N GLU A 74 -12.70 -6.57 9.32
CA GLU A 74 -13.24 -7.94 9.36
C GLU A 74 -12.53 -8.81 10.42
N GLU A 75 -11.20 -8.67 10.58
CA GLU A 75 -10.43 -9.42 11.58
C GLU A 75 -10.51 -8.79 12.98
N VAL A 76 -10.61 -7.47 13.07
CA VAL A 76 -10.70 -6.72 14.31
C VAL A 76 -11.98 -5.87 14.24
N PRO A 77 -13.16 -6.41 14.62
CA PRO A 77 -14.45 -5.75 14.39
C PRO A 77 -14.69 -4.51 15.27
N ARG A 78 -13.76 -4.15 16.15
CA ARG A 78 -13.83 -2.95 16.98
C ARG A 78 -13.71 -1.68 16.13
N GLU A 79 -14.32 -0.59 16.57
CA GLU A 79 -14.13 0.72 15.95
C GLU A 79 -12.66 1.17 16.01
N ARG A 80 -12.26 2.11 15.15
CA ARG A 80 -10.90 2.67 15.23
C ARG A 80 -10.70 3.44 16.54
N GLY A 81 -9.49 3.37 17.08
CA GLY A 81 -9.12 4.01 18.33
C GLY A 81 -8.56 5.41 18.09
N TRP A 82 -8.49 6.21 19.15
CA TRP A 82 -7.86 7.53 19.08
C TRP A 82 -6.33 7.45 19.02
N ALA A 83 -5.75 6.46 19.70
CA ALA A 83 -4.32 6.19 19.66
C ALA A 83 -3.92 5.56 18.33
N ARG A 84 -2.76 5.95 17.80
CA ARG A 84 -2.18 5.40 16.57
C ARG A 84 -0.67 5.32 16.70
N TYR A 85 -0.07 4.34 16.04
CA TYR A 85 1.37 4.36 15.79
C TYR A 85 1.72 5.52 14.86
N SER A 86 2.91 6.11 15.01
CA SER A 86 3.55 6.75 13.87
C SER A 86 4.02 5.70 12.87
N ILE A 87 4.17 6.07 11.59
CA ILE A 87 4.68 5.13 10.58
C ILE A 87 6.05 4.56 10.97
N LYS A 88 6.93 5.42 11.50
CA LYS A 88 8.27 5.05 11.95
C LYS A 88 8.21 4.09 13.15
N GLU A 89 7.36 4.38 14.14
CA GLU A 89 7.14 3.47 15.28
C GLU A 89 6.69 2.09 14.84
N LEU A 90 5.69 2.01 13.94
CA LEU A 90 5.20 0.71 13.47
C LEU A 90 6.28 -0.04 12.69
N PHE A 91 7.06 0.65 11.85
CA PHE A 91 8.16 0.03 11.14
C PHE A 91 9.17 -0.62 12.11
N HIS A 92 9.60 0.13 13.11
CA HIS A 92 10.54 -0.35 14.13
C HIS A 92 9.97 -1.55 14.89
N LEU A 93 8.72 -1.43 15.36
CA LEU A 93 8.03 -2.52 16.05
C LEU A 93 7.96 -3.81 15.21
N MET A 94 7.75 -3.69 13.90
CA MET A 94 7.64 -4.83 13.01
C MET A 94 8.98 -5.46 12.64
N TYR A 95 10.01 -4.64 12.42
CA TYR A 95 11.19 -5.08 11.67
C TYR A 95 12.53 -4.89 12.36
N ASP A 96 12.60 -4.20 13.50
CA ASP A 96 13.84 -4.15 14.29
C ASP A 96 14.33 -5.57 14.65
N PRO A 97 13.46 -6.52 15.08
CA PRO A 97 13.92 -7.89 15.33
C PRO A 97 14.52 -8.60 14.11
N ALA A 98 14.07 -8.26 12.90
CA ALA A 98 14.59 -8.82 11.65
C ALA A 98 15.85 -8.08 11.17
N LEU A 99 16.05 -6.83 11.60
CA LEU A 99 17.22 -6.03 11.28
C LEU A 99 18.40 -6.36 12.20
N GLU A 100 18.13 -6.79 13.44
CA GLU A 100 19.12 -7.08 14.49
C GLU A 100 20.34 -7.89 13.99
N PRO A 101 20.20 -8.99 13.22
CA PRO A 101 21.35 -9.78 12.77
C PRO A 101 22.30 -9.03 11.82
N PHE A 102 21.87 -7.89 11.26
CA PHE A 102 22.64 -7.09 10.32
C PHE A 102 23.22 -5.82 10.94
N VAL A 103 22.86 -5.48 12.17
CA VAL A 103 23.32 -4.26 12.84
C VAL A 103 24.84 -4.27 12.97
N GLY A 104 25.50 -3.18 12.56
CA GLY A 104 26.96 -3.05 12.56
C GLY A 104 27.67 -3.78 11.41
N THR A 105 26.93 -4.45 10.52
CA THR A 105 27.49 -5.11 9.33
C THR A 105 27.42 -4.20 8.10
N GLU A 106 28.20 -4.52 7.06
CA GLU A 106 28.10 -3.84 5.76
C GLU A 106 26.72 -3.98 5.09
N LEU A 107 25.90 -4.92 5.55
CA LEU A 107 24.59 -5.23 5.00
C LEU A 107 23.44 -4.48 5.68
N GLU A 108 23.67 -3.80 6.80
CA GLU A 108 22.62 -3.13 7.60
C GLU A 108 21.75 -2.21 6.75
N THR A 109 22.38 -1.33 5.96
CA THR A 109 21.67 -0.36 5.11
C THR A 109 20.79 -1.07 4.08
N TRP A 110 21.28 -2.16 3.48
CA TRP A 110 20.55 -2.91 2.47
C TRP A 110 19.38 -3.68 3.10
N ALA A 111 19.58 -4.27 4.27
CA ALA A 111 18.51 -4.92 5.02
C ALA A 111 17.39 -3.92 5.36
N ARG A 112 17.74 -2.73 5.83
CA ARG A 112 16.77 -1.66 6.12
C ARG A 112 15.99 -1.22 4.88
N VAL A 113 16.62 -1.16 3.70
CA VAL A 113 15.96 -0.82 2.43
C VAL A 113 15.03 -1.94 1.94
N ASP A 114 15.41 -3.20 2.07
CA ASP A 114 14.53 -4.32 1.68
C ASP A 114 13.31 -4.38 2.61
N LEU A 115 13.52 -4.26 3.92
CA LEU A 115 12.46 -4.20 4.93
C LEU A 115 11.54 -2.99 4.72
N GLY A 116 12.11 -1.80 4.47
CA GLY A 116 11.35 -0.59 4.17
C GLY A 116 10.53 -0.71 2.88
N THR A 117 11.06 -1.42 1.88
CA THR A 117 10.37 -1.68 0.62
C THR A 117 9.18 -2.60 0.84
N ARG A 118 9.38 -3.70 1.57
CA ARG A 118 8.28 -4.60 2.00
C ARG A 118 7.21 -3.84 2.76
N PHE A 119 7.61 -3.02 3.73
CA PHE A 119 6.70 -2.22 4.53
C PHE A 119 5.88 -1.25 3.66
N ALA A 120 6.51 -0.51 2.76
CA ALA A 120 5.80 0.38 1.83
C ALA A 120 4.81 -0.39 0.93
N LYS A 121 5.20 -1.60 0.50
CA LYS A 121 4.37 -2.47 -0.34
C LYS A 121 3.15 -3.02 0.39
N ILE A 122 3.22 -3.32 1.68
CA ILE A 122 2.04 -3.68 2.47
C ILE A 122 0.92 -2.64 2.30
N PHE A 123 1.26 -1.35 2.25
CA PHE A 123 0.29 -0.24 2.04
C PHE A 123 0.06 0.12 0.56
N GLY A 124 0.46 -0.71 -0.39
CA GLY A 124 0.32 -0.43 -1.83
C GLY A 124 1.15 0.76 -2.32
N ARG A 125 2.27 1.09 -1.64
CA ARG A 125 3.13 2.21 -2.01
C ARG A 125 4.39 1.76 -2.75
N SER A 126 4.97 2.71 -3.49
CA SER A 126 6.26 2.51 -4.15
C SER A 126 7.38 2.48 -3.11
N SER A 127 8.48 1.80 -3.45
CA SER A 127 9.70 1.78 -2.63
C SER A 127 10.23 3.19 -2.35
N ALA A 128 10.05 4.16 -3.26
CA ALA A 128 10.42 5.54 -3.04
C ALA A 128 9.74 6.18 -1.80
N ARG A 129 8.55 5.71 -1.41
CA ARG A 129 7.86 6.20 -0.21
C ARG A 129 8.49 5.75 1.09
N GLN A 130 9.25 4.65 1.10
CA GLN A 130 9.98 4.23 2.29
C GLN A 130 10.91 5.34 2.77
N TYR A 131 11.61 6.02 1.85
CA TYR A 131 12.55 7.08 2.19
C TYR A 131 11.84 8.27 2.82
N GLN A 132 10.65 8.63 2.32
CA GLN A 132 9.89 9.74 2.89
C GLN A 132 9.28 9.42 4.25
N TRP A 133 8.94 8.15 4.49
CA TRP A 133 8.32 7.71 5.74
C TRP A 133 9.34 7.44 6.85
N LEU A 134 10.52 6.96 6.48
CA LEU A 134 11.55 6.49 7.41
C LEU A 134 12.75 7.45 7.52
N SER A 135 12.81 8.49 6.68
CA SER A 135 13.76 9.60 6.87
C SER A 135 13.32 10.50 8.02
N ASP A 136 14.29 10.97 8.78
CA ASP A 136 14.10 11.98 9.83
C ASP A 136 13.82 13.37 9.26
N ASP A 137 14.06 13.57 7.96
CA ASP A 137 13.91 14.84 7.28
C ASP A 137 12.43 15.12 6.95
N ARG A 138 11.73 15.70 7.93
CA ARG A 138 10.31 16.03 7.90
C ARG A 138 9.99 17.11 6.85
N ARG A 139 9.76 16.70 5.62
CA ARG A 139 8.88 17.46 4.72
C ARG A 139 7.64 16.63 4.39
N ARG A 140 6.62 16.80 5.23
CA ARG A 140 5.24 16.41 4.90
C ARG A 140 4.84 17.17 3.64
N ASN A 141 4.86 16.51 2.50
CA ASN A 141 4.21 17.05 1.31
C ASN A 141 2.71 16.77 1.43
N ASP A 142 1.91 17.83 1.56
CA ASP A 142 0.44 17.82 1.74
C ASP A 142 -0.35 17.19 0.56
N THR A 143 0.31 16.79 -0.52
CA THR A 143 -0.34 16.28 -1.72
C THR A 143 -0.84 14.83 -1.62
N ASP A 144 -0.46 14.06 -0.58
CA ASP A 144 -0.85 12.64 -0.42
C ASP A 144 -1.85 12.37 0.71
N LEU A 145 -2.44 13.42 1.27
CA LEU A 145 -3.30 13.35 2.44
C LEU A 145 -4.46 12.29 2.35
N PRO A 146 -5.09 11.91 1.20
CA PRO A 146 -6.18 10.91 1.20
C PRO A 146 -5.67 9.48 1.39
N ALA A 147 -4.57 9.17 0.71
CA ALA A 147 -3.81 7.95 0.87
C ALA A 147 -3.30 7.80 2.31
N TYR A 148 -2.86 8.92 2.88
CA TYR A 148 -2.36 8.99 4.23
C TYR A 148 -3.47 8.77 5.27
N ALA A 149 -4.69 9.31 5.07
CA ALA A 149 -5.80 9.12 6.00
C ALA A 149 -6.22 7.65 6.15
N VAL A 150 -6.26 6.89 5.06
CA VAL A 150 -6.53 5.43 5.11
C VAL A 150 -5.43 4.72 5.91
N ILE A 151 -4.16 5.08 5.67
CA ILE A 151 -3.02 4.54 6.42
C ILE A 151 -3.12 4.89 7.90
N GLU A 152 -3.47 6.13 8.26
CA GLU A 152 -3.68 6.52 9.66
C GLU A 152 -4.78 5.69 10.35
N CYS A 153 -5.83 5.30 9.62
CA CYS A 153 -6.85 4.38 10.14
C CYS A 153 -6.26 3.00 10.40
N ILE A 154 -5.44 2.47 9.48
CA ILE A 154 -4.74 1.19 9.68
C ILE A 154 -3.84 1.26 10.94
N LEU A 155 -3.05 2.33 11.09
CA LEU A 155 -2.17 2.51 12.24
C LEU A 155 -2.93 2.58 13.57
N SER A 156 -4.13 3.16 13.56
CA SER A 156 -5.03 3.19 14.72
C SER A 156 -5.62 1.80 15.03
N LYS A 157 -6.04 1.05 14.00
CA LYS A 157 -6.53 -0.32 14.15
C LYS A 157 -5.47 -1.24 14.76
N LEU A 158 -4.23 -1.13 14.30
CA LEU A 158 -3.12 -1.93 14.79
C LEU A 158 -2.73 -1.62 16.25
N LYS A 159 -3.04 -0.43 16.77
CA LYS A 159 -2.82 -0.11 18.19
C LYS A 159 -3.74 -0.89 19.13
N GLN A 160 -4.78 -1.54 18.63
CA GLN A 160 -5.78 -2.25 19.42
C GLN A 160 -5.53 -3.76 19.52
N VAL A 161 -4.48 -4.26 18.87
CA VAL A 161 -4.14 -5.68 18.86
C VAL A 161 -2.80 -5.90 19.56
N ASP A 162 -2.64 -7.07 20.18
CA ASP A 162 -1.44 -7.41 20.94
C ASP A 162 -0.23 -7.67 20.03
N ASP A 163 -0.44 -8.36 18.90
CA ASP A 163 0.59 -8.57 17.87
C ASP A 163 0.24 -7.83 16.55
N PRO A 164 0.60 -6.54 16.43
CA PRO A 164 0.31 -5.76 15.22
C PRO A 164 1.10 -6.23 14.00
N ARG A 165 2.29 -6.85 14.19
CA ARG A 165 3.11 -7.34 13.08
C ARG A 165 2.42 -8.54 12.45
N GLU A 166 2.07 -9.54 13.24
CA GLU A 166 1.43 -10.77 12.77
C GLU A 166 0.09 -10.44 12.08
N VAL A 167 -0.74 -9.61 12.72
CA VAL A 167 -2.04 -9.21 12.14
C VAL A 167 -1.86 -8.49 10.82
N LEU A 168 -0.98 -7.48 10.76
CA LEU A 168 -0.78 -6.70 9.53
C LEU A 168 -0.23 -7.58 8.40
N GLU A 169 0.81 -8.38 8.66
CA GLU A 169 1.41 -9.27 7.68
C GLU A 169 0.43 -10.33 7.18
N ARG A 170 -0.33 -10.96 8.07
CA ARG A 170 -1.33 -11.98 7.72
C ARG A 170 -2.41 -11.40 6.81
N VAL A 171 -2.94 -10.22 7.12
CA VAL A 171 -3.96 -9.58 6.28
C VAL A 171 -3.36 -9.08 4.97
N ALA A 172 -2.17 -8.47 5.00
CA ALA A 172 -1.50 -7.99 3.78
C ALA A 172 -1.19 -9.13 2.81
N LYS A 173 -0.70 -10.27 3.31
CA LYS A 173 -0.47 -11.47 2.49
C LYS A 173 -1.73 -11.94 1.80
N LYS A 174 -2.88 -11.95 2.49
CA LYS A 174 -4.19 -12.25 1.88
C LYS A 174 -4.52 -11.27 0.73
N VAL A 175 -4.37 -9.96 0.96
CA VAL A 175 -4.65 -8.91 -0.04
C VAL A 175 -3.79 -9.07 -1.29
N TRP A 176 -2.49 -9.35 -1.12
CA TRP A 176 -1.55 -9.51 -2.22
C TRP A 176 -1.71 -10.84 -2.95
N ALA A 177 -1.97 -11.93 -2.23
CA ALA A 177 -2.20 -13.25 -2.83
C ALA A 177 -3.41 -13.24 -3.79
N MET A 178 -4.48 -12.53 -3.43
CA MET A 178 -5.66 -12.37 -4.31
C MET A 178 -5.36 -11.57 -5.58
N ARG A 179 -4.26 -10.82 -5.59
CA ARG A 179 -3.76 -10.07 -6.76
C ARG A 179 -2.68 -10.84 -7.54
N GLY A 180 -2.44 -12.11 -7.17
CA GLY A 180 -1.45 -12.97 -7.81
C GLY A 180 -0.01 -12.68 -7.41
N VAL A 181 0.21 -12.01 -6.27
CA VAL A 181 1.54 -11.68 -5.77
C VAL A 181 1.77 -12.38 -4.45
N ASP A 182 2.84 -13.15 -4.36
CA ASP A 182 3.33 -13.69 -3.10
C ASP A 182 4.26 -12.67 -2.44
N LEU A 183 3.80 -12.07 -1.34
CA LEU A 183 4.54 -11.04 -0.61
C LEU A 183 5.86 -11.58 -0.03
N ASP A 184 5.92 -12.85 0.36
CA ASP A 184 7.12 -13.46 0.95
C ASP A 184 8.18 -13.79 -0.09
N VAL A 185 7.76 -13.99 -1.35
CA VAL A 185 8.66 -14.21 -2.49
C VAL A 185 9.12 -12.89 -3.08
N GLU A 186 8.19 -11.97 -3.39
CA GLU A 186 8.54 -10.71 -4.07
C GLU A 186 9.24 -9.70 -3.16
N PHE A 187 8.89 -9.65 -1.87
CA PHE A 187 9.42 -8.69 -0.91
C PHE A 187 9.91 -9.40 0.36
N ARG A 188 10.77 -10.41 0.18
CA ARG A 188 11.25 -11.26 1.28
C ARG A 188 11.82 -10.47 2.46
N VAL A 189 11.65 -10.99 3.66
CA VAL A 189 12.37 -10.53 4.84
C VAL A 189 13.81 -11.05 4.75
N PRO A 190 14.84 -10.18 4.73
CA PRO A 190 16.23 -10.63 4.66
C PRO A 190 16.61 -11.40 5.93
N THR A 191 17.43 -12.43 5.77
CA THR A 191 18.02 -13.21 6.87
C THR A 191 19.52 -13.41 6.58
N PRO A 192 20.34 -13.79 7.58
CA PRO A 192 21.76 -14.07 7.33
C PRO A 192 21.98 -15.11 6.21
N ASP A 193 21.13 -16.15 6.15
CA ASP A 193 21.18 -17.19 5.13
C ASP A 193 20.68 -16.72 3.75
N PHE A 194 19.78 -15.73 3.75
CA PHE A 194 19.23 -15.09 2.55
C PHE A 194 19.43 -13.57 2.62
N PRO A 195 20.66 -13.07 2.38
CA PRO A 195 21.04 -11.68 2.64
C PRO A 195 20.25 -10.69 1.77
N PRO A 196 20.19 -9.41 2.17
CA PRO A 196 19.48 -8.38 1.42
C PRO A 196 20.04 -8.19 0.01
N THR A 197 19.19 -7.73 -0.89
CA THR A 197 19.49 -7.63 -2.32
C THR A 197 20.44 -6.45 -2.58
N ARG A 198 21.70 -6.73 -2.92
CA ARG A 198 22.72 -5.72 -3.27
C ARG A 198 22.55 -5.14 -4.67
N GLU A 199 21.32 -5.03 -5.19
CA GLU A 199 21.13 -4.49 -6.53
C GLU A 199 21.57 -3.02 -6.55
N LYS A 200 22.66 -2.73 -7.28
CA LYS A 200 23.10 -1.37 -7.57
C LYS A 200 21.97 -0.67 -8.35
N THR A 201 21.08 0.01 -7.64
CA THR A 201 20.13 0.97 -8.19
C THR A 201 20.88 2.22 -8.63
N GLY A 202 21.73 2.06 -9.64
CA GLY A 202 22.33 3.12 -10.42
C GLY A 202 21.95 2.91 -11.87
N ARG A 203 21.63 4.00 -12.58
CA ARG A 203 21.51 3.98 -14.03
C ARG A 203 22.80 3.35 -14.58
N LYS A 204 22.71 2.20 -15.26
CA LYS A 204 23.89 1.64 -15.96
C LYS A 204 24.50 2.77 -16.80
N PRO A 205 25.78 3.15 -16.61
CA PRO A 205 26.42 4.16 -17.43
C PRO A 205 26.22 3.79 -18.90
N GLY A 206 25.62 4.70 -19.68
CA GLY A 206 25.37 4.50 -21.11
C GLY A 206 23.92 4.28 -21.54
N VAL A 207 22.95 4.08 -20.64
CA VAL A 207 21.53 3.96 -21.05
C VAL A 207 20.92 5.35 -21.29
N LYS A 208 21.09 5.86 -22.52
CA LYS A 208 20.39 7.05 -23.01
C LYS A 208 18.88 6.80 -22.96
N SER A 209 18.17 7.65 -22.25
CA SER A 209 16.70 7.67 -22.22
C SER A 209 16.20 7.90 -23.65
N LYS A 210 15.39 6.97 -24.19
CA LYS A 210 14.69 7.20 -25.46
C LYS A 210 13.85 8.46 -25.30
N LYS A 211 14.26 9.52 -25.99
CA LYS A 211 13.49 10.76 -26.12
C LYS A 211 12.13 10.37 -26.72
N PRO A 212 10.99 10.67 -26.08
CA PRO A 212 9.70 10.41 -26.70
C PRO A 212 9.64 11.19 -28.02
N ALA A 213 9.30 10.51 -29.11
CA ALA A 213 9.10 11.13 -30.40
C ALA A 213 8.02 12.21 -30.26
N ALA A 214 8.32 13.43 -30.72
CA ALA A 214 7.37 14.51 -30.76
C ALA A 214 6.12 14.04 -31.53
N ALA A 215 4.95 14.15 -30.90
CA ALA A 215 3.69 13.86 -31.55
C ALA A 215 3.53 14.79 -32.78
N PRO A 216 3.12 14.27 -33.94
CA PRO A 216 2.89 15.13 -35.11
C PRO A 216 1.76 16.11 -34.80
N ALA A 217 2.03 17.39 -35.08
CA ALA A 217 1.07 18.47 -34.95
C ALA A 217 -0.21 18.15 -35.73
N ARG A 218 -1.36 18.21 -35.04
CA ARG A 218 -2.67 18.12 -35.69
C ARG A 218 -2.81 19.30 -36.65
N LYS A 219 -2.92 19.02 -37.95
CA LYS A 219 -3.29 20.00 -38.97
C LYS A 219 -4.64 20.62 -38.61
N ALA A 220 -4.69 21.95 -38.56
CA ALA A 220 -5.93 22.71 -38.48
C ALA A 220 -6.76 22.40 -39.73
N THR A 221 -7.98 21.91 -39.54
CA THR A 221 -8.98 21.81 -40.61
C THR A 221 -9.56 23.19 -40.85
N ASP A 222 -9.32 23.70 -42.06
CA ASP A 222 -10.02 24.83 -42.67
C ASP A 222 -11.54 24.66 -42.54
N ARG A 223 -12.20 25.58 -41.83
CA ARG A 223 -13.61 25.88 -42.08
C ARG A 223 -13.65 26.98 -43.14
N LYS A 224 -13.93 26.58 -44.39
CA LYS A 224 -14.45 27.50 -45.40
C LYS A 224 -15.88 27.90 -45.04
N ALA A 225 -16.16 29.14 -45.43
CA ALA A 225 -17.40 29.89 -45.33
C ALA A 225 -18.64 29.16 -45.86
#